data_AF-A0A3E3K066-F1
#
_entry.id   AF-A0A3E3K066-F1
#
_cell.length_a   1.000
_cell.length_b   1.000
_cell.length_c   1.000
_cell.angle_alpha   90.00
_cell.angle_beta   90.00
_cell.angle_gamma   90.00
#
_symmetry.space_group_name_H-M   'P 1'
#
loop_
_entity.id
_entity.type
_entity.pdbx_description
1 polymer ?
#
loop_
_entity_poly.entity_id
_entity_poly.type
_entity_poly.pdbx_seq_one_letter_code
_entity_poly.pdbx_strand_id
1 'polypeptide(L)'
;MAKTFLQVRTDERDKEQASVILEQLGTNLSSVVNMLLKQIIMTKSIPFEVRMSKDYTEKEKTEEVKASMEMERLTLTEEDLELLKQYQRAADKEKFREKILAEYTEA
;
A
#
# COMPACT_ATOMS: atom_id res chain seq x y z
N MET A 1 -2.65 39.89 -7.24
CA MET A 1 -1.38 39.18 -7.51
C MET A 1 -1.37 38.74 -8.97
N ALA A 2 -0.22 38.83 -9.64
CA ALA A 2 -0.09 38.34 -11.01
C ALA A 2 -0.24 36.81 -11.03
N LYS A 3 -1.03 36.28 -11.97
CA LYS A 3 -1.13 34.84 -12.24
C LYS A 3 -0.15 34.49 -13.36
N THR A 4 0.53 33.36 -13.23
CA THR A 4 1.41 32.82 -14.27
C THR A 4 1.00 31.39 -14.61
N PHE A 5 1.36 30.92 -15.80
CA PHE A 5 1.09 29.56 -16.25
C PHE A 5 2.21 28.61 -15.83
N LEU A 6 1.84 27.41 -15.40
CA LEU A 6 2.76 26.29 -15.18
C LEU A 6 2.60 25.29 -16.33
N GLN A 7 3.65 25.09 -17.11
CA GLN A 7 3.68 24.08 -18.17
C GLN A 7 4.47 22.87 -17.70
N VAL A 8 3.83 21.70 -17.71
CA VAL A 8 4.42 20.43 -17.28
C VAL A 8 4.31 19.43 -18.42
N ARG A 9 5.42 18.77 -18.77
CA ARG A 9 5.42 17.67 -19.73
C ARG A 9 4.97 16.39 -19.02
N THR A 10 3.98 15.71 -19.58
CA THR A 10 3.40 14.48 -19.05
C THR A 10 2.90 13.61 -20.20
N ASP A 11 2.72 12.31 -19.95
CA ASP A 11 2.00 11.44 -20.88
C ASP A 11 0.52 11.85 -20.96
N GLU A 12 -0.06 11.72 -22.16
CA GLU A 12 -1.45 12.07 -22.42
C GLU A 12 -2.40 11.14 -21.66
N ARG A 13 -2.11 9.84 -21.61
CA ARG A 13 -2.95 8.86 -20.91
C ARG A 13 -2.97 9.12 -19.41
N ASP A 14 -1.82 9.38 -18.81
CA ASP A 14 -1.72 9.68 -17.38
C ASP A 14 -2.50 10.95 -17.03
N LYS A 15 -2.42 11.98 -17.88
CA LYS A 15 -3.16 13.23 -17.70
C LYS A 15 -4.68 13.01 -17.77
N GLU A 16 -5.15 12.25 -18.74
CA GLU A 16 -6.58 11.95 -18.90
C GLU A 16 -7.10 11.14 -17.71
N GLN A 17 -6.39 10.07 -17.34
CA GLN A 17 -6.77 9.24 -16.19
C GLN A 17 -6.82 10.04 -14.89
N ALA A 18 -5.78 10.83 -14.61
CA ALA A 18 -5.77 11.69 -13.43
C ALA A 18 -6.93 12.70 -13.46
N SER A 19 -7.24 13.28 -14.63
CA SER A 19 -8.32 14.26 -14.75
C SER A 19 -9.68 13.65 -14.41
N VAL A 20 -9.99 12.46 -14.94
CA VAL A 20 -11.25 11.76 -14.64
C VAL A 20 -11.39 11.46 -13.13
N ILE A 21 -10.32 10.97 -12.50
CA ILE A 21 -10.32 10.67 -11.06
C ILE A 21 -10.55 11.96 -10.25
N LEU A 22 -9.86 13.05 -10.60
CA LEU A 22 -9.99 14.31 -9.88
C LEU A 22 -11.38 14.93 -10.05
N GLU A 23 -12.00 14.81 -11.22
CA GLU A 23 -13.37 15.27 -11.47
C GLU A 23 -14.38 14.51 -10.61
N GLN A 24 -14.22 13.19 -10.47
CA GLN A 24 -15.05 12.38 -9.56
C GLN A 24 -14.90 12.80 -8.10
N LEU A 25 -13.71 13.26 -7.71
CA LEU A 25 -13.45 13.82 -6.38
C LEU A 25 -13.93 15.29 -6.24
N GLY A 26 -14.58 15.85 -7.26
CA GLY A 26 -15.11 17.21 -7.25
C GLY A 26 -14.04 18.29 -7.42
N THR A 27 -12.89 17.95 -8.01
CA THR A 27 -11.78 18.88 -8.22
C THR A 27 -11.21 18.75 -9.64
N ASN A 28 -10.14 19.50 -9.94
CA ASN A 28 -9.46 19.44 -11.23
C ASN A 28 -7.95 19.51 -11.05
N LEU A 29 -7.23 19.17 -12.12
CA LEU A 29 -5.77 19.10 -12.11
C LEU A 29 -5.12 20.42 -11.68
N SER A 30 -5.60 21.55 -12.20
CA SER A 30 -5.09 22.88 -11.85
C SER A 30 -5.25 23.20 -10.36
N SER A 31 -6.38 22.82 -9.77
CA SER A 31 -6.66 23.05 -8.35
C SER A 31 -5.75 22.21 -7.47
N VAL A 32 -5.61 20.92 -7.80
CA VAL A 32 -4.72 20.00 -7.06
C VAL A 32 -3.26 20.41 -7.20
N VAL A 33 -2.80 20.78 -8.39
CA VAL A 33 -1.43 21.28 -8.58
C VAL A 33 -1.17 22.52 -7.72
N ASN A 34 -2.12 23.46 -7.65
CA ASN A 34 -2.00 24.60 -6.76
C ASN A 34 -1.96 24.18 -5.28
N MET A 35 -2.78 23.19 -4.87
CA MET A 35 -2.75 22.65 -3.51
C MET A 35 -1.39 22.03 -3.18
N LEU A 36 -0.80 21.26 -4.10
CA LEU A 36 0.53 20.67 -3.91
C LEU A 36 1.61 21.75 -3.75
N LEU A 37 1.56 22.83 -4.54
CA LEU A 37 2.47 23.96 -4.38
C LEU A 37 2.31 24.62 -3.01
N LYS A 38 1.07 24.79 -2.52
CA LYS A 38 0.83 25.31 -1.17
C LYS A 38 1.35 24.37 -0.09
N GLN A 39 1.15 23.06 -0.25
CA GLN A 39 1.65 22.06 0.68
C GLN A 39 3.18 22.14 0.79
N ILE A 40 3.90 22.20 -0.33
CA ILE A 40 5.37 22.37 -0.36
C ILE A 40 5.79 23.64 0.37
N ILE A 41 5.09 24.76 0.12
CA ILE A 41 5.40 26.04 0.77
C ILE A 41 5.18 25.96 2.28
N MET A 42 4.12 25.28 2.73
CA MET A 42 3.74 25.14 4.13
C MET A 42 4.67 24.19 4.89
N THR A 43 4.97 23.02 4.33
CA THR A 43 5.72 21.97 5.02
C THR A 43 7.23 22.05 4.78
N LYS A 44 7.68 22.86 3.81
CA LYS A 44 9.08 22.90 3.34
C LYS A 44 9.61 21.52 2.95
N SER A 45 8.72 20.66 2.45
CA SER A 45 9.03 19.28 2.09
C SER A 45 8.32 18.88 0.81
N ILE A 46 8.71 17.73 0.25
CA ILE A 46 7.95 17.08 -0.82
C ILE A 46 6.58 16.66 -0.24
N PRO A 47 5.45 16.89 -0.95
CA PRO A 47 4.10 16.72 -0.42
C PRO A 47 3.60 15.28 -0.54
N PHE A 48 4.53 14.33 -0.45
CA PHE A 48 4.31 12.90 -0.42
C PHE A 48 5.54 12.24 0.23
N GLU A 49 5.36 11.05 0.75
CA GLU A 49 6.42 10.30 1.39
C GLU A 49 7.45 9.82 0.35
N VAL A 50 8.71 10.20 0.52
CA VAL A 50 9.82 9.71 -0.30
C VAL A 50 10.50 8.59 0.45
N ARG A 51 10.16 7.34 0.12
CA ARG A 51 10.84 6.15 0.63
C ARG A 51 11.18 5.23 -0.52
N MET A 52 12.39 4.66 -0.48
CA MET A 52 12.65 3.40 -1.18
C MET A 52 11.85 2.34 -0.42
N SER A 53 11.03 1.54 -1.09
CA SER A 53 10.35 0.42 -0.45
C SER A 53 11.42 -0.44 0.23
N LYS A 54 11.52 -0.37 1.55
CA LYS A 54 12.13 -1.47 2.31
C LYS A 54 11.11 -2.58 2.24
N ASP A 55 11.13 -3.31 1.14
CA ASP A 55 10.46 -4.59 1.07
C ASP A 55 11.21 -5.50 2.03
N TYR A 56 10.75 -5.55 3.28
CA TYR A 56 11.24 -6.53 4.26
C TYR A 56 11.31 -7.88 3.55
N THR A 57 12.46 -8.55 3.64
CA THR A 57 12.61 -9.87 3.04
C THR A 57 11.59 -10.83 3.67
N GLU A 58 11.15 -11.87 2.94
CA GLU A 58 10.17 -12.84 3.48
C GLU A 58 10.64 -13.44 4.80
N LYS A 59 11.96 -13.54 5.01
CA LYS A 59 12.58 -13.97 6.26
C LYS A 59 12.34 -12.98 7.41
N GLU A 60 12.62 -11.69 7.20
CA GLU A 60 12.43 -10.66 8.24
C GLU A 60 10.95 -10.54 8.67
N LYS A 61 10.01 -10.62 7.71
CA LYS A 61 8.57 -10.63 8.02
C LYS A 61 8.16 -11.84 8.87
N THR A 62 8.72 -13.00 8.55
CA THR A 62 8.42 -14.26 9.26
C THR A 62 9.04 -14.26 10.66
N GLU A 63 10.25 -13.72 10.82
CA GLU A 63 10.92 -13.60 12.11
C GLU A 63 10.19 -12.62 13.04
N GLU A 64 9.70 -11.50 12.53
CA GLU A 64 8.92 -10.53 13.32
C GLU A 64 7.61 -11.14 13.83
N VAL A 65 6.88 -11.86 12.97
CA VAL A 65 5.64 -12.56 13.36
C VAL A 65 5.95 -13.65 14.39
N LYS A 66 6.99 -14.46 14.17
CA LYS A 66 7.39 -15.50 15.11
C LYS A 66 7.75 -14.91 16.48
N ALA A 67 8.57 -13.86 16.51
CA ALA A 67 8.94 -13.18 17.76
C ALA A 67 7.73 -12.60 18.50
N SER A 68 6.78 -12.03 17.76
CA SER A 68 5.55 -11.49 18.34
C SER A 68 4.66 -12.59 18.94
N MET A 69 4.50 -13.73 18.26
CA MET A 69 3.69 -14.85 18.76
C MET A 69 4.33 -15.58 19.95
N GLU A 70 5.67 -15.72 19.95
CA GLU A 70 6.42 -16.27 21.10
C GLU A 70 6.25 -15.40 22.35
N MET A 71 6.17 -14.08 22.20
CA MET A 71 5.92 -13.16 23.32
C MET A 71 4.54 -13.38 23.95
N GLU A 72 3.56 -13.81 23.15
CA GLU A 72 2.22 -14.23 23.60
C GLU A 72 2.14 -15.70 24.01
N ARG A 73 3.28 -16.42 24.06
CA ARG A 73 3.42 -17.86 24.37
C ARG A 73 2.68 -18.79 23.41
N LEU A 74 2.44 -18.33 22.18
CA LEU A 74 1.94 -19.16 21.10
C LEU A 74 3.12 -19.63 20.26
N THR A 75 3.42 -20.93 20.30
CA THR A 75 4.53 -21.50 19.52
C THR A 75 4.04 -21.89 18.14
N LEU A 76 4.52 -21.22 17.10
CA LEU A 76 4.31 -21.64 15.71
C LEU A 76 5.20 -22.87 15.42
N THR A 77 4.59 -23.94 14.93
CA THR A 77 5.32 -25.10 14.41
C THR A 77 5.84 -24.84 12.99
N GLU A 78 6.73 -25.69 12.49
CA GLU A 78 7.25 -25.54 11.12
C GLU A 78 6.13 -25.67 10.08
N GLU A 79 5.11 -26.49 10.35
CA GLU A 79 3.93 -26.68 9.50
C GLU A 79 3.07 -25.40 9.44
N ASP A 80 2.89 -24.72 10.58
CA ASP A 80 2.15 -23.45 10.64
C ASP A 80 2.85 -22.35 9.83
N LEU A 81 4.19 -22.31 9.89
CA LEU A 81 4.99 -21.36 9.13
C LEU A 81 4.92 -21.63 7.62
N GLU A 82 4.87 -22.90 7.21
CA GLU A 82 4.65 -23.26 5.81
C GLU A 82 3.25 -22.91 5.32
N LEU A 83 2.23 -23.14 6.14
CA LEU A 83 0.86 -22.76 5.83
C LEU A 83 0.73 -21.24 5.62
N LEU A 84 1.37 -20.44 6.48
CA LEU A 84 1.42 -18.98 6.33
C LEU A 84 2.12 -18.54 5.04
N LYS A 85 3.22 -19.20 4.65
CA LYS A 85 3.90 -18.92 3.36
C LYS A 85 3.01 -19.25 2.18
N GLN A 86 2.31 -20.37 2.21
CA GLN A 86 1.37 -20.75 1.16
C GLN A 86 0.20 -19.77 1.09
N TYR A 87 -0.34 -19.35 2.24
CA TYR A 87 -1.36 -18.32 2.32
C TYR A 87 -0.90 -16.99 1.70
N GLN A 88 0.31 -16.55 2.02
CA GLN A 88 0.86 -15.32 1.48
C GLN A 88 1.01 -15.38 -0.05
N ARG A 89 1.39 -16.54 -0.60
CA ARG A 89 1.60 -16.77 -2.03
C ARG A 89 0.33 -17.11 -2.81
N ALA A 90 -0.77 -17.44 -2.11
CA ALA A 90 -2.05 -17.72 -2.76
C ALA A 90 -2.55 -16.47 -3.51
N ALA A 91 -2.93 -16.66 -4.78
CA ALA A 91 -3.47 -15.59 -5.60
C ALA A 91 -4.83 -15.06 -5.08
N ASP A 92 -5.61 -15.95 -4.47
CA ASP A 92 -6.91 -15.65 -3.85
C ASP A 92 -6.84 -16.06 -2.37
N LYS A 93 -6.55 -15.08 -1.53
CA LYS A 93 -6.31 -15.27 -0.10
C LYS A 93 -7.60 -15.57 0.65
N GLU A 94 -8.74 -15.03 0.22
CA GLU A 94 -10.01 -15.27 0.91
C GLU A 94 -10.43 -16.72 0.75
N LYS A 95 -10.39 -17.28 -0.46
CA LYS A 95 -10.72 -18.70 -0.67
C LYS A 95 -9.77 -19.66 0.02
N PHE A 96 -8.47 -19.35 0.05
CA PHE A 96 -7.51 -20.19 0.76
C PHE A 96 -7.76 -20.16 2.27
N ARG A 97 -8.09 -18.98 2.83
CA ARG A 97 -8.50 -18.86 4.24
C ARG A 97 -9.75 -19.68 4.53
N GLU A 98 -10.79 -19.54 3.70
CA GLU A 98 -12.03 -20.29 3.85
C GLU A 98 -11.78 -21.80 3.83
N LYS A 99 -10.89 -22.26 2.94
CA LYS A 99 -10.52 -23.68 2.87
C LYS A 99 -9.81 -24.16 4.14
N ILE A 100 -8.84 -23.40 4.66
CA ILE A 100 -8.19 -23.74 5.93
C ILE A 100 -9.22 -23.77 7.06
N LEU A 101 -10.06 -22.74 7.16
CA LEU A 101 -11.04 -22.66 8.24
C LEU A 101 -12.07 -23.79 8.16
N ALA A 102 -12.51 -24.17 6.96
CA ALA A 102 -13.38 -25.32 6.75
C ALA A 102 -12.73 -26.61 7.26
N GLU A 103 -11.45 -26.83 6.91
CA GLU A 103 -10.66 -28.00 7.32
C GLU A 103 -10.46 -28.07 8.85
N TYR A 104 -10.38 -26.92 9.54
CA TYR A 104 -10.32 -26.85 11.00
C TYR A 104 -11.69 -26.87 11.70
N THR A 105 -12.78 -26.54 11.03
CA THR A 105 -14.15 -26.66 11.60
C THR A 105 -14.73 -28.07 11.47
N GLU A 106 -14.15 -28.90 10.59
CA GLU A 106 -14.55 -30.31 10.43
C GLU A 106 -13.73 -31.27 11.32
N ALA A 107 -12.80 -30.76 12.14
CA ALA A 107 -11.98 -31.49 13.11
C ALA A 107 -12.40 -31.19 14.56
#